data_AF-K0V055-F1
#
_entry.id   AF-K0V055-F1
#
_cell.length_a   1.000
_cell.length_b   1.000
_cell.length_c   1.000
_cell.angle_alpha   90.00
_cell.angle_beta   90.00
_cell.angle_gamma   90.00
#
_symmetry.space_group_name_H-M   'P 1'
#
loop_
_entity.id
_entity.type
_entity.pdbx_description
1 polymer ?
#
loop_
_entity_poly.entity_id
_entity_poly.type
_entity_poly.pdbx_seq_one_letter_code
_entity_poly.pdbx_strand_id
1 'polypeptide(L)'
;MTTRYGQLAYTSFDKVGSAGGWQVKESTGGLTDDETQQLIAGVRTVFNPVQPLPSYPTPEQLEGGPRRLAYRPLDSGAAGYWHSIPAGSDSTGRPGNVFAHVLLDRQPDAARRPIEWWRSAQWLRPYGPAAVA
;
A
#
# COMPACT_ATOMS: atom_id res chain seq x y z
N MET A 1 -21.28 5.67 -6.88
CA MET A 1 -21.85 4.84 -5.79
C MET A 1 -20.70 4.28 -4.98
N THR A 2 -20.80 4.29 -3.66
CA THR A 2 -19.83 3.69 -2.74
C THR A 2 -20.02 2.17 -2.72
N THR A 3 -18.96 1.41 -2.96
CA THR A 3 -19.00 -0.07 -2.88
C THR A 3 -18.66 -0.53 -1.46
N ARG A 4 -18.84 -1.82 -1.12
CA ARG A 4 -18.38 -2.33 0.19
C ARG A 4 -16.90 -2.06 0.42
N TYR A 5 -16.09 -2.33 -0.61
CA TYR A 5 -14.65 -2.11 -0.58
C TYR A 5 -14.30 -0.80 -1.27
N GLY A 6 -13.33 -0.07 -0.70
CA GLY A 6 -12.62 1.00 -1.36
C GLY A 6 -11.13 0.77 -1.20
N GLN A 7 -10.30 1.19 -2.14
CA GLN A 7 -8.86 0.97 -2.05
C GLN A 7 -8.09 2.11 -2.70
N LEU A 8 -6.86 2.29 -2.24
CA LEU A 8 -5.91 3.23 -2.83
C LEU A 8 -4.50 2.64 -2.86
N ALA A 9 -3.72 3.08 -3.85
CA ALA A 9 -2.28 2.87 -3.91
C ALA A 9 -1.58 4.17 -3.48
N TYR A 10 -0.65 4.08 -2.54
CA TYR A 10 0.11 5.22 -2.04
C TYR A 10 1.61 4.92 -2.07
N THR A 11 2.38 5.77 -2.74
CA THR A 11 3.83 5.59 -2.94
C THR A 11 4.47 6.93 -3.29
N SER A 12 5.80 7.01 -3.24
CA SER A 12 6.54 8.13 -3.82
C SER A 12 6.75 7.88 -5.31
N PHE A 13 6.31 8.80 -6.17
CA PHE A 13 6.54 8.77 -7.61
C PHE A 13 6.43 10.19 -8.19
N ASP A 14 6.97 10.39 -9.39
CA ASP A 14 6.79 11.63 -10.15
C ASP A 14 5.55 11.51 -11.04
N LYS A 15 4.59 12.40 -10.79
CA LYS A 15 3.42 12.56 -11.66
C LYS A 15 3.67 13.73 -12.60
N VAL A 16 3.45 13.54 -13.90
CA VAL A 16 3.57 14.63 -14.88
C VAL A 16 2.68 15.80 -14.45
N GLY A 17 3.30 16.97 -14.23
CA GLY A 17 2.60 18.19 -13.81
C GLY A 17 2.44 18.37 -12.29
N SER A 18 3.05 17.53 -11.45
CA SER A 18 3.08 17.68 -9.98
C SER A 18 4.52 17.62 -9.45
N ALA A 19 4.76 18.23 -8.29
CA ALA A 19 6.01 18.02 -7.57
C ALA A 19 6.11 16.55 -7.11
N GLY A 20 7.28 15.94 -7.29
CA GLY A 20 7.56 14.57 -6.86
C GLY A 20 7.31 14.37 -5.37
N GLY A 21 6.87 13.18 -4.99
CA GLY A 21 6.68 12.84 -3.59
C GLY A 21 5.56 11.84 -3.32
N TRP A 22 5.27 11.68 -2.03
CA TRP A 22 4.28 10.76 -1.50
C TRP A 22 2.86 11.22 -1.82
N GLN A 23 2.15 10.43 -2.63
CA GLN A 23 0.79 10.76 -3.03
C GLN A 23 -0.03 9.50 -3.36
N VAL A 24 -1.35 9.68 -3.43
CA VAL A 24 -2.24 8.66 -3.97
C VAL A 24 -2.02 8.55 -5.47
N LYS A 25 -1.69 7.33 -5.92
CA LYS A 25 -1.54 7.01 -7.34
C LYS A 25 -2.90 6.78 -8.00
N GLU A 26 -3.68 5.90 -7.38
CA GLU A 26 -4.96 5.45 -7.87
C GLU A 26 -5.87 5.17 -6.66
N SER A 27 -7.16 5.42 -6.83
CA SER A 27 -8.19 5.01 -5.89
C SER A 27 -9.39 4.42 -6.65
N THR A 28 -10.04 3.43 -6.05
CA THR A 28 -11.23 2.78 -6.60
C THR A 28 -12.25 2.47 -5.49
N GLY A 29 -13.48 2.14 -5.87
CA GLY A 29 -14.55 1.81 -4.93
C GLY A 29 -15.23 3.01 -4.25
N GLY A 30 -15.07 4.19 -4.86
CA GLY A 30 -15.74 5.43 -4.45
C GLY A 30 -15.38 5.83 -3.02
N LEU A 31 -14.08 5.89 -2.68
CA LEU A 31 -13.64 6.46 -1.41
C LEU A 31 -14.07 7.92 -1.32
N THR A 32 -14.63 8.32 -0.18
CA THR A 32 -14.87 9.74 0.12
C THR A 32 -13.55 10.43 0.44
N ASP A 33 -13.57 11.77 0.48
CA ASP A 33 -12.39 12.55 0.86
C ASP A 33 -11.95 12.22 2.30
N ASP A 34 -12.90 12.11 3.24
CA ASP A 34 -12.63 11.77 4.64
C ASP A 34 -12.02 10.37 4.79
N GLU A 35 -12.59 9.37 4.10
CA GLU A 35 -12.03 8.02 4.09
C GLU A 35 -10.62 8.02 3.49
N THR A 36 -10.42 8.75 2.40
CA THR A 36 -9.11 8.88 1.75
C THR A 36 -8.08 9.48 2.71
N GLN A 37 -8.41 10.58 3.39
CA GLN A 37 -7.52 11.19 4.38
C GLN A 37 -7.21 10.26 5.55
N GLN A 38 -8.22 9.56 6.07
CA GLN A 38 -8.05 8.60 7.17
C GLN A 38 -7.14 7.41 6.77
N LEU A 39 -7.29 6.91 5.54
CA LEU A 39 -6.46 5.85 4.99
C LEU A 39 -5.01 6.32 4.78
N ILE A 40 -4.80 7.52 4.22
CA ILE A 40 -3.46 8.12 4.03
C ILE A 40 -2.76 8.30 5.38
N ALA A 41 -3.47 8.80 6.39
CA ALA A 41 -2.93 9.00 7.74
C ALA A 41 -2.44 7.69 8.41
N GLY A 42 -2.93 6.53 7.96
CA GLY A 42 -2.46 5.22 8.40
C GLY A 42 -1.20 4.70 7.68
N VAL A 43 -0.80 5.32 6.57
CA VAL A 43 0.34 4.85 5.78
C VAL A 43 1.66 5.09 6.52
N ARG A 44 2.51 4.07 6.54
CA ARG A 44 3.87 4.14 7.07
C ARG A 44 4.86 4.14 5.90
N THR A 45 5.40 5.31 5.60
CA THR A 45 6.33 5.55 4.47
C THR A 45 7.75 5.05 4.70
N VAL A 46 8.06 4.58 5.91
CA VAL A 46 9.32 3.91 6.24
C VAL A 46 9.11 2.42 6.36
N PHE A 47 10.01 1.65 5.77
CA PHE A 47 10.04 0.19 5.83
C PHE A 47 11.47 -0.29 6.09
N ASN A 48 11.74 -0.74 7.31
CA ASN A 48 13.03 -1.26 7.73
C ASN A 48 12.93 -2.78 7.94
N PRO A 49 13.16 -3.60 6.90
CA PRO A 49 13.09 -5.05 7.03
C PRO A 49 14.30 -5.59 7.80
N VAL A 50 14.13 -6.72 8.50
CA VAL A 50 15.25 -7.45 9.11
C VAL A 50 16.25 -7.92 8.05
N GLN A 51 15.74 -8.38 6.90
CA GLN A 51 16.53 -8.73 5.72
C GLN A 51 16.09 -7.84 4.55
N PRO A 52 16.90 -6.84 4.17
CA PRO A 52 16.60 -6.00 3.02
C PRO A 52 16.72 -6.76 1.72
N LEU A 53 15.94 -6.34 0.72
CA LEU A 53 16.13 -6.81 -0.65
C LEU A 53 17.49 -6.33 -1.16
N PRO A 54 18.19 -7.13 -1.99
CA PRO A 54 19.38 -6.65 -2.69
C PRO A 54 19.00 -5.54 -3.68
N SER A 55 19.99 -4.76 -4.15
CA SER A 55 19.75 -3.64 -5.08
C SER A 55 19.07 -4.07 -6.39
N TYR A 56 19.35 -5.30 -6.85
CA TYR A 56 18.78 -5.90 -8.06
C TYR A 56 18.16 -7.26 -7.71
N PRO A 57 16.93 -7.29 -7.15
CA PRO A 57 16.31 -8.52 -6.70
C PRO A 57 15.78 -9.35 -7.89
N THR A 58 15.90 -10.67 -7.78
CA THR A 58 15.26 -11.60 -8.72
C THR A 58 13.75 -11.69 -8.46
N PRO A 59 12.94 -12.20 -9.41
CA PRO A 59 11.52 -12.43 -9.19
C PRO A 59 11.22 -13.28 -7.94
N GLU A 60 12.01 -14.31 -7.67
CA GLU A 60 11.87 -15.19 -6.50
C GLU A 60 12.14 -14.43 -5.19
N GLN A 61 13.14 -13.55 -5.21
CA GLN A 61 13.44 -12.69 -4.06
C GLN A 61 12.34 -11.65 -3.83
N LEU A 62 11.72 -11.12 -4.88
CA LEU A 62 10.55 -10.24 -4.77
C LEU A 62 9.32 -10.97 -4.21
N GLU A 63 9.08 -12.20 -4.66
CA GLU A 63 7.97 -13.02 -4.14
C GLU A 63 8.18 -13.37 -2.66
N GLY A 64 9.40 -13.79 -2.30
CA GLY A 64 9.79 -14.11 -0.93
C GLY A 64 9.93 -12.88 -0.02
N GLY A 65 10.04 -11.69 -0.61
CA GLY A 65 10.41 -10.43 0.06
C GLY A 65 9.53 -10.02 1.23
N PRO A 66 10.01 -9.09 2.07
CA PRO A 66 9.34 -8.68 3.29
C PRO A 66 8.03 -7.94 2.98
N ARG A 67 6.98 -8.25 3.75
CA ARG A 67 5.65 -7.64 3.63
C ARG A 67 5.14 -7.25 5.01
N ARG A 68 4.60 -6.05 5.15
CA ARG A 68 3.94 -5.60 6.37
C ARG A 68 2.45 -5.50 6.09
N LEU A 69 1.63 -6.23 6.84
CA LEU A 69 0.19 -5.98 6.91
C LEU A 69 -0.14 -5.36 8.25
N ALA A 70 -0.78 -4.19 8.22
CA ALA A 70 -1.43 -3.61 9.38
C ALA A 70 -2.95 -3.65 9.20
N TYR A 71 -3.68 -3.85 10.28
CA TYR A 71 -5.13 -3.81 10.35
C TYR A 71 -5.56 -2.86 11.46
N ARG A 72 -6.63 -2.10 11.23
CA ARG A 72 -7.21 -1.23 12.26
C ARG A 72 -8.72 -1.06 12.03
N PRO A 73 -9.56 -1.30 13.06
CA PRO A 73 -10.94 -0.88 13.03
C PRO A 73 -11.02 0.66 13.03
N LEU A 74 -12.00 1.21 12.33
CA LEU A 74 -12.25 2.64 12.23
C LEU A 74 -13.50 2.99 13.04
N ASP A 75 -13.59 4.24 13.50
CA ASP A 75 -14.69 4.69 14.36
C ASP A 75 -16.08 4.57 13.70
N SER A 76 -16.12 4.51 12.37
CA SER A 76 -17.33 4.28 11.57
C SER A 76 -17.84 2.83 11.60
N GLY A 77 -17.13 1.91 12.24
CA GLY A 77 -17.39 0.46 12.18
C GLY A 77 -16.78 -0.22 10.94
N ALA A 78 -16.18 0.55 10.02
CA ALA A 78 -15.38 0.02 8.93
C ALA A 78 -14.01 -0.48 9.43
N ALA A 79 -13.25 -1.13 8.56
CA ALA A 79 -11.89 -1.54 8.85
C ALA A 79 -10.91 -1.16 7.73
N GLY A 80 -9.72 -0.71 8.12
CA GLY A 80 -8.62 -0.44 7.22
C GLY A 80 -7.55 -1.54 7.26
N TYR A 81 -6.98 -1.81 6.09
CA TYR A 81 -5.83 -2.69 5.91
C TYR A 81 -4.74 -1.91 5.15
N TRP A 82 -3.50 -1.98 5.63
CA TRP A 82 -2.33 -1.38 4.97
C TRP A 82 -1.31 -2.47 4.69
N HIS A 83 -1.23 -2.89 3.43
CA HIS A 83 -0.20 -3.81 2.95
C HIS A 83 0.94 -3.01 2.33
N SER A 84 2.08 -2.95 3.02
CA SER A 84 3.28 -2.25 2.56
C SER A 84 4.37 -3.22 2.14
N ILE A 85 5.13 -2.84 1.12
CA ILE A 85 6.36 -3.53 0.68
C ILE A 85 7.45 -2.52 0.30
N PRO A 86 8.74 -2.90 0.33
CA PRO A 86 9.78 -2.14 -0.32
C PRO A 86 9.53 -2.07 -1.84
N ALA A 87 9.64 -0.88 -2.42
CA ALA A 87 9.38 -0.63 -3.84
C ALA A 87 10.63 -0.23 -4.64
N GLY A 88 11.82 -0.35 -4.03
CA GLY A 88 13.10 0.01 -4.65
C GLY A 88 13.40 1.50 -4.55
N SER A 89 14.04 2.04 -5.58
CA SER A 89 14.26 3.50 -5.69
C SER A 89 13.01 4.21 -6.20
N ASP A 90 12.80 5.44 -5.74
CA ASP A 90 11.85 6.36 -6.38
C ASP A 90 12.39 6.86 -7.74
N SER A 91 11.59 7.66 -8.44
CA SER A 91 11.93 8.22 -9.76
C SER A 91 13.17 9.12 -9.76
N THR A 92 13.62 9.61 -8.60
CA THR A 92 14.85 10.39 -8.45
C THR A 92 16.09 9.50 -8.21
N GLY A 93 15.89 8.18 -8.11
CA GLY A 93 16.94 7.21 -7.78
C GLY A 93 17.16 7.03 -6.27
N ARG A 94 16.47 7.81 -5.42
CA ARG A 94 16.61 7.69 -3.96
C ARG A 94 16.08 6.33 -3.49
N PRO A 95 16.88 5.53 -2.78
CA PRO A 95 16.46 4.23 -2.29
C PRO A 95 15.45 4.35 -1.15
N GLY A 96 14.80 3.23 -0.82
CA GLY A 96 13.90 3.14 0.34
C GLY A 96 12.47 3.59 0.05
N ASN A 97 12.05 3.58 -1.22
CA ASN A 97 10.65 3.79 -1.56
C ASN A 97 9.80 2.63 -1.01
N VAL A 98 8.57 2.94 -0.63
CA VAL A 98 7.61 2.00 -0.06
C VAL A 98 6.33 2.12 -0.86
N PHE A 99 5.80 0.99 -1.30
CA PHE A 99 4.47 0.94 -1.90
C PHE A 99 3.49 0.44 -0.86
N ALA A 100 2.39 1.19 -0.63
CA ALA A 100 1.30 0.79 0.22
C ALA A 100 0.02 0.56 -0.61
N HIS A 101 -0.45 -0.68 -0.62
CA HIS A 101 -1.81 -1.00 -1.04
C HIS A 101 -2.72 -0.92 0.19
N VAL A 102 -3.68 -0.01 0.16
CA VAL A 102 -4.57 0.27 1.30
C VAL A 102 -6.00 -0.09 0.92
N LEU A 103 -6.66 -0.87 1.77
CA LEU A 103 -8.03 -1.32 1.59
C LEU A 103 -8.90 -0.84 2.76
N LEU A 104 -10.07 -0.31 2.42
CA LEU A 104 -11.18 -0.07 3.32
C LEU A 104 -12.23 -1.17 3.08
N ASP A 105 -12.61 -1.87 4.13
CA ASP A 105 -13.83 -2.69 4.17
C ASP A 105 -14.88 -1.96 5.02
N ARG A 106 -15.95 -1.48 4.38
CA ARG A 106 -17.04 -0.78 5.07
C ARG A 106 -17.96 -1.73 5.85
N GLN A 107 -17.83 -3.05 5.63
CA GLN A 107 -18.64 -4.08 6.27
C GLN A 107 -17.74 -5.26 6.69
N PRO A 108 -16.78 -5.07 7.61
CA PRO A 108 -15.81 -6.10 7.97
C PRO A 108 -16.48 -7.35 8.54
N ASP A 109 -16.03 -8.51 8.07
CA ASP A 109 -16.47 -9.80 8.59
C ASP A 109 -15.69 -10.16 9.86
N ALA A 110 -16.38 -10.19 11.00
CA ALA A 110 -15.79 -10.51 12.30
C ALA A 110 -15.30 -11.97 12.40
N ALA A 111 -15.80 -12.88 11.55
CA ALA A 111 -15.37 -14.27 11.56
C ALA A 111 -13.97 -14.46 10.95
N ARG A 112 -13.53 -13.53 10.10
CA ARG A 112 -12.27 -13.63 9.36
C ARG A 112 -11.17 -12.81 10.03
N ARG A 113 -10.03 -13.45 10.30
CA ARG A 113 -8.92 -12.79 10.99
C ARG A 113 -8.09 -12.00 9.97
N PRO A 114 -7.70 -10.75 10.28
CA PRO A 114 -6.92 -9.93 9.35
C PRO A 114 -5.62 -10.58 8.85
N ILE A 115 -4.97 -11.38 9.72
CA ILE A 115 -3.71 -12.08 9.39
C ILE A 115 -3.86 -13.08 8.24
N GLU A 116 -5.06 -13.60 8.00
CA GLU A 116 -5.33 -14.55 6.89
C GLU A 116 -5.13 -13.89 5.52
N TRP A 117 -5.15 -12.56 5.46
CA TRP A 117 -4.95 -11.81 4.23
C TRP A 117 -3.48 -11.48 3.94
N TRP A 118 -2.56 -11.64 4.89
CA TRP A 118 -1.19 -11.08 4.82
C TRP A 118 -0.43 -11.35 3.52
N ARG A 119 -0.53 -12.56 2.96
CA ARG A 119 0.11 -12.91 1.67
C ARG A 119 -0.89 -13.25 0.56
N SER A 120 -2.12 -12.72 0.66
CA SER A 120 -3.09 -12.83 -0.43
C SER A 120 -2.49 -12.36 -1.76
N ALA A 121 -2.77 -13.09 -2.84
CA ALA A 121 -2.34 -12.73 -4.20
C ALA A 121 -3.01 -11.43 -4.71
N GLN A 122 -4.06 -10.97 -4.03
CA GLN A 122 -4.76 -9.73 -4.36
C GLN A 122 -3.98 -8.47 -3.92
N TRP A 123 -2.95 -8.60 -3.08
CA TRP A 123 -2.10 -7.47 -2.74
C TRP A 123 -1.15 -7.13 -3.88
N LEU A 124 -1.21 -5.87 -4.30
CA LEU A 124 -0.28 -5.29 -5.26
C LEU A 124 1.13 -5.22 -4.66
N ARG A 125 2.12 -5.58 -5.47
CA ARG A 125 3.53 -5.68 -5.08
C ARG A 125 4.48 -5.15 -6.17
N PRO A 126 4.29 -3.90 -6.66
CA PRO A 126 5.18 -3.33 -7.67
C PRO A 126 6.58 -3.09 -7.10
N TYR A 127 7.60 -3.21 -7.95
CA TYR A 127 8.98 -2.91 -7.60
C TYR A 127 9.66 -2.13 -8.73
N GLY A 128 10.33 -1.03 -8.36
CA GLY A 128 11.03 -0.15 -9.27
C GLY A 128 10.17 1.01 -9.82
N PRO A 129 10.82 2.09 -10.31
CA PRO A 129 10.17 3.34 -10.66
C PRO A 129 9.11 3.18 -11.75
N ALA A 130 9.33 2.31 -12.74
CA ALA A 130 8.37 2.07 -13.83
C ALA A 130 7.10 1.34 -13.36
N ALA A 131 7.22 0.43 -12.38
CA ALA A 131 6.07 -0.32 -11.86
C ALA A 131 5.21 0.53 -10.91
N VAL A 132 5.83 1.52 -10.24
CA VAL A 132 5.12 2.44 -9.33
C VAL A 132 4.60 3.71 -10.01
N ALA A 133 5.15 4.11 -11.16
CA ALA A 133 4.68 5.26 -11.96
C ALA A 133 3.22 5.14 -12.42
#